data_AF-A0A7V7RRD0-F1
#
_entry.id   AF-A0A7V7RRD0-F1
#
_cell.length_a   1.000
_cell.length_b   1.000
_cell.length_c   1.000
_cell.angle_alpha   90.00
_cell.angle_beta   90.00
_cell.angle_gamma   90.00
#
_symmetry.space_group_name_H-M   'P 1'
#
loop_
_entity.id
_entity.type
_entity.pdbx_description
1 polymer ?
#
loop_
_entity_poly.entity_id
_entity_poly.type
_entity_poly.pdbx_seq_one_letter_code
_entity_poly.pdbx_strand_id
1 'polypeptide(L)'
;MSTFKIHPIENLSGVDIDPLLEESKEEGFHFLERLKLDYIQGTNTFNKPGECLYGVFNEKEELIAIGGLNINPITNDKTIGRVRRFYVSREYRKKGIGSLVLKEIITAAKIYFKILVLYTDTTQAGAFYLKFGFISENKYPNSTHFLKL
;
A
#
# COMPACT_ATOMS: atom_id res chain seq x y z
N MET A 1 -11.90 -20.12 11.69
CA MET A 1 -10.80 -19.28 11.18
C MET A 1 -11.46 -18.19 10.36
N SER A 2 -11.24 -16.91 10.67
CA SER A 2 -11.81 -15.82 9.85
C SER A 2 -11.19 -15.88 8.46
N THR A 3 -12.04 -15.93 7.43
CA THR A 3 -11.56 -15.96 6.04
C THR A 3 -11.42 -14.52 5.55
N PHE A 4 -10.21 -14.12 5.18
CA PHE A 4 -9.95 -12.82 4.57
C PHE A 4 -9.78 -12.96 3.06
N LYS A 5 -10.37 -12.03 2.33
CA LYS A 5 -10.38 -12.02 0.86
C LYS A 5 -9.50 -10.87 0.36
N ILE A 6 -8.41 -11.17 -0.33
CA ILE A 6 -7.56 -10.16 -0.99
C ILE A 6 -7.88 -10.09 -2.48
N HIS A 7 -8.14 -8.89 -2.98
CA HIS A 7 -8.45 -8.66 -4.39
C HIS A 7 -7.87 -7.34 -4.86
N PRO A 8 -7.52 -7.22 -6.15
CA PRO A 8 -7.23 -5.92 -6.75
C PRO A 8 -8.47 -5.01 -6.68
N ILE A 9 -8.25 -3.73 -6.42
CA ILE A 9 -9.28 -2.68 -6.48
C ILE A 9 -9.13 -1.99 -7.83
N GLU A 10 -9.98 -2.37 -8.79
CA GLU A 10 -10.01 -1.74 -10.12
C GLU A 10 -10.82 -0.44 -10.14
N ASN A 11 -11.76 -0.29 -9.22
CA ASN A 11 -12.58 0.90 -9.07
C ASN A 11 -12.81 1.22 -7.58
N LEU A 12 -12.02 2.16 -7.05
CA LEU A 12 -12.13 2.58 -5.65
C LEU A 12 -13.52 3.18 -5.33
N SER A 13 -14.21 3.80 -6.29
CA SER A 13 -15.53 4.37 -6.07
C SER A 13 -16.62 3.32 -5.76
N GLY A 14 -16.37 2.05 -6.09
CA GLY A 14 -17.25 0.93 -5.73
C GLY A 14 -16.93 0.27 -4.39
N VAL A 15 -15.95 0.80 -3.64
CA VAL A 15 -15.50 0.26 -2.37
C VAL A 15 -15.73 1.29 -1.28
N ASP A 16 -16.40 0.91 -0.20
CA ASP A 16 -16.50 1.76 0.97
C ASP A 16 -15.16 1.81 1.72
N ILE A 17 -14.42 2.91 1.52
CA ILE A 17 -13.14 3.18 2.19
C ILE A 17 -13.32 4.05 3.45
N ASP A 18 -14.50 4.61 3.68
CA ASP A 18 -14.70 5.65 4.69
C ASP A 18 -14.40 5.15 6.12
N PRO A 19 -14.74 3.91 6.52
CA PRO A 19 -14.32 3.37 7.81
C PRO A 19 -12.80 3.36 8.02
N LEU A 20 -12.01 2.96 7.02
CA LEU A 20 -10.54 2.98 7.11
C LEU A 20 -10.00 4.40 7.10
N LEU A 21 -10.62 5.29 6.34
CA LEU A 21 -10.20 6.69 6.22
C LEU A 21 -10.39 7.43 7.55
N GLU A 22 -11.54 7.25 8.20
CA GLU A 22 -11.80 7.85 9.51
C GLU A 22 -10.86 7.26 10.58
N GLU A 23 -10.71 5.92 10.63
CA GLU A 23 -9.78 5.29 11.59
C GLU A 23 -8.32 5.74 11.35
N SER A 24 -7.89 5.87 10.08
CA SER A 24 -6.53 6.34 9.79
C SER A 24 -6.33 7.80 10.20
N LYS A 25 -7.34 8.66 10.03
CA LYS A 25 -7.29 10.06 10.47
C LYS A 25 -7.20 10.18 11.98
N GLU A 26 -7.94 9.37 12.73
CA GLU A 26 -7.84 9.32 14.20
C GLU A 26 -6.43 8.94 14.67
N GLU A 27 -5.70 8.17 13.86
CA GLU A 27 -4.29 7.82 14.10
C GLU A 27 -3.28 8.85 13.56
N GLY A 28 -3.74 9.96 12.97
CA GLY A 28 -2.90 11.01 12.37
C GLY A 28 -2.43 10.70 10.95
N PHE A 29 -2.97 9.66 10.30
CA PHE A 29 -2.64 9.28 8.94
C PHE A 29 -3.65 9.84 7.93
N HIS A 30 -3.24 10.89 7.21
CA HIS A 30 -4.09 11.57 6.21
C HIS A 30 -3.95 11.02 4.78
N PHE A 31 -3.11 10.00 4.57
CA PHE A 31 -2.80 9.55 3.21
C PHE A 31 -3.96 8.79 2.53
N LEU A 32 -4.92 8.24 3.28
CA LEU A 32 -6.11 7.60 2.71
C LEU A 32 -7.12 8.63 2.18
N GLU A 33 -7.24 9.79 2.83
CA GLU A 33 -7.99 10.91 2.27
C GLU A 33 -7.36 11.37 0.94
N ARG A 34 -6.03 11.46 0.89
CA ARG A 34 -5.34 11.73 -0.37
C ARG A 34 -5.56 10.65 -1.42
N LEU A 35 -5.62 9.37 -1.03
CA LEU A 35 -5.98 8.29 -1.97
C LEU A 35 -7.37 8.51 -2.57
N LYS A 36 -8.39 8.78 -1.75
CA LYS A 36 -9.76 9.02 -2.22
C LYS A 36 -9.82 10.21 -3.16
N LEU A 37 -9.18 11.33 -2.80
CA LEU A 37 -9.11 12.53 -3.63
C LEU A 37 -8.36 12.31 -4.95
N ASP A 38 -7.19 11.68 -4.91
CA ASP A 38 -6.38 11.37 -6.10
C ASP A 38 -7.19 10.51 -7.10
N TYR A 39 -8.00 9.57 -6.58
CA TYR A 39 -8.82 8.68 -7.39
C TYR A 39 -10.00 9.42 -8.03
N ILE A 40 -10.74 10.23 -7.26
CA ILE A 40 -11.86 11.05 -7.75
C ILE A 40 -11.41 12.02 -8.83
N GLN A 41 -10.24 12.63 -8.65
CA GLN A 41 -9.68 13.59 -9.61
C GLN A 41 -9.00 12.90 -10.81
N GLY A 42 -8.81 11.58 -10.78
CA GLY A 42 -8.09 10.84 -11.81
C GLY A 42 -6.59 11.12 -11.87
N THR A 43 -6.01 11.82 -10.88
CA THR A 43 -4.58 12.16 -10.86
C THR A 43 -3.72 10.95 -10.54
N ASN A 44 -4.25 10.00 -9.77
CA ASN A 44 -3.65 8.69 -9.56
C ASN A 44 -4.72 7.64 -9.23
N THR A 45 -4.94 6.74 -10.18
CA THR A 45 -5.90 5.62 -10.07
C THR A 45 -5.21 4.26 -10.10
N PHE A 46 -3.89 4.21 -9.97
CA PHE A 46 -3.09 2.96 -9.96
C PHE A 46 -3.31 2.09 -11.21
N ASN A 47 -3.55 2.71 -12.37
CA ASN A 47 -3.98 2.03 -13.60
C ASN A 47 -2.89 1.95 -14.69
N LYS A 48 -1.67 2.43 -14.43
CA LYS A 48 -0.57 2.32 -15.39
C LYS A 48 0.03 0.91 -15.36
N PRO A 49 0.71 0.46 -16.42
CA PRO A 49 1.42 -0.83 -16.40
C PRO A 49 2.37 -0.95 -15.21
N GLY A 50 2.20 -2.01 -14.43
CA GLY A 50 2.94 -2.27 -13.19
C GLY A 50 2.37 -1.63 -11.93
N GLU A 51 1.42 -0.71 -12.05
CA GLU A 51 0.71 -0.17 -10.88
C GLU A 51 -0.40 -1.12 -10.42
N CYS A 52 -0.69 -1.11 -9.12
CA CYS A 52 -1.78 -1.88 -8.55
C CYS A 52 -2.26 -1.27 -7.23
N LEU A 53 -3.50 -1.57 -6.88
CA LEU A 53 -4.10 -1.27 -5.59
C LEU A 53 -4.80 -2.54 -5.11
N TYR A 54 -4.48 -3.01 -3.91
CA TYR A 54 -5.09 -4.20 -3.32
C TYR A 54 -5.90 -3.83 -2.09
N GLY A 55 -7.05 -4.47 -1.93
CA GLY A 55 -7.89 -4.42 -0.75
C GLY A 55 -8.00 -5.80 -0.09
N VAL A 56 -8.12 -5.81 1.23
CA VAL A 56 -8.50 -7.02 1.98
C VAL A 56 -9.86 -6.77 2.61
N PHE A 57 -10.74 -7.75 2.46
CA PHE A 57 -12.11 -7.71 2.96
C PHE A 57 -12.33 -8.82 3.99
N ASN A 58 -13.14 -8.52 5.00
CA ASN A 58 -13.60 -9.52 5.97
C ASN A 58 -14.84 -10.29 5.46
N GLU A 59 -15.41 -11.13 6.31
CA GLU A 59 -16.58 -11.96 5.98
C GLU A 59 -17.87 -11.16 5.74
N LYS A 60 -17.92 -9.90 6.20
CA LYS A 60 -19.01 -8.95 5.98
C LYS A 60 -18.77 -8.04 4.76
N GLU A 61 -17.74 -8.33 3.98
CA GLU A 61 -17.32 -7.53 2.83
C GLU A 61 -16.86 -6.11 3.18
N GLU A 62 -16.50 -5.87 4.44
CA GLU A 62 -15.93 -4.60 4.89
C GLU A 62 -14.45 -4.55 4.51
N LEU A 63 -13.98 -3.41 3.97
CA LEU A 63 -12.58 -3.18 3.66
C LEU A 63 -11.78 -3.00 4.96
N ILE A 64 -10.87 -3.92 5.26
CA ILE A 64 -10.09 -3.94 6.50
C ILE A 64 -8.61 -3.62 6.30
N ALA A 65 -8.12 -3.64 5.06
CA ALA A 65 -6.79 -3.17 4.70
C ALA A 65 -6.73 -2.74 3.24
N ILE A 66 -5.80 -1.86 2.94
CA ILE A 66 -5.52 -1.37 1.59
C ILE A 66 -4.02 -1.12 1.42
N GLY A 67 -3.50 -1.33 0.21
CA GLY A 67 -2.12 -1.00 -0.12
C GLY A 67 -1.91 -0.95 -1.62
N GLY A 68 -1.10 0.01 -2.08
CA GLY A 68 -0.88 0.23 -3.50
C GLY A 68 0.58 0.35 -3.88
N LEU A 69 0.81 0.22 -5.19
CA LEU A 69 2.09 0.34 -5.86
C LEU A 69 1.93 1.28 -7.05
N ASN A 70 2.73 2.35 -7.09
CA ASN A 70 2.85 3.20 -8.26
C ASN A 70 4.23 3.05 -8.89
N ILE A 71 4.38 3.46 -10.15
CA ILE A 71 5.69 3.85 -10.67
C ILE A 71 6.19 5.01 -9.79
N ASN A 72 7.45 4.98 -9.34
CA ASN A 72 7.97 5.98 -8.42
C ASN A 72 7.89 7.39 -9.05
N PRO A 73 7.06 8.31 -8.51
CA PRO A 73 6.83 9.61 -9.15
C PRO A 73 7.99 10.60 -8.91
N ILE A 74 8.94 10.25 -8.04
CA ILE A 74 10.05 11.12 -7.63
C ILE A 74 11.21 11.06 -8.62
N THR A 75 11.33 9.97 -9.37
CA THR A 75 12.45 9.71 -10.28
C THR A 75 11.94 9.38 -11.68
N ASN A 76 12.71 9.71 -12.72
CA ASN A 76 12.36 9.33 -14.10
C ASN A 76 12.61 7.83 -14.40
N ASP A 77 13.24 7.10 -13.48
CA ASP A 77 13.49 5.66 -13.63
C ASP A 77 12.20 4.85 -13.39
N LYS A 78 11.62 4.35 -14.49
CA LYS A 78 10.40 3.54 -14.47
C LYS A 78 10.61 2.13 -13.89
N THR A 79 11.84 1.71 -13.64
CA THR A 79 12.14 0.41 -13.02
C THR A 79 12.06 0.44 -11.50
N ILE A 80 11.73 1.59 -10.91
CA ILE A 80 11.51 1.77 -9.47
C ILE A 80 10.02 1.91 -9.19
N GLY A 81 9.46 0.96 -8.44
CA GLY A 81 8.10 1.01 -7.92
C GLY A 81 8.05 1.64 -6.53
N ARG A 82 6.95 2.29 -6.17
CA ARG A 82 6.73 2.88 -4.83
C ARG A 82 5.52 2.27 -4.15
N VAL A 83 5.76 1.57 -3.04
CA VAL A 83 4.69 1.11 -2.14
C VAL A 83 4.14 2.32 -1.39
N ARG A 84 2.81 2.51 -1.43
CA ARG A 84 2.14 3.66 -0.80
C ARG A 84 0.67 3.36 -0.51
N ARG A 85 0.03 4.28 0.22
CA ARG A 85 -1.38 4.17 0.65
C ARG A 85 -1.65 2.86 1.38
N PHE A 86 -0.68 2.45 2.20
CA PHE A 86 -0.69 1.18 2.90
C PHE A 86 -1.25 1.36 4.30
N TYR A 87 -2.38 0.73 4.60
CA TYR A 87 -3.04 0.80 5.89
C TYR A 87 -3.75 -0.51 6.21
N VAL A 88 -3.74 -0.90 7.48
CA VAL A 88 -4.48 -2.05 8.01
C VAL A 88 -5.25 -1.54 9.21
N SER A 89 -6.54 -1.84 9.27
CA SER A 89 -7.38 -1.43 10.39
C SER A 89 -6.77 -1.88 11.72
N ARG A 90 -6.86 -1.04 12.75
CA ARG A 90 -6.26 -1.28 14.06
C ARG A 90 -6.69 -2.64 14.64
N GLU A 91 -7.96 -2.97 14.55
CA GLU A 91 -8.52 -4.25 15.03
C GLU A 91 -7.93 -5.47 14.29
N TYR A 92 -7.49 -5.26 13.06
CA TYR A 92 -7.02 -6.31 12.15
C TYR A 92 -5.49 -6.41 12.06
N ARG A 93 -4.75 -5.58 12.80
CA ARG A 93 -3.28 -5.65 12.89
C ARG A 93 -2.82 -6.90 13.61
N LYS A 94 -1.58 -7.31 13.31
CA LYS A 94 -0.92 -8.51 13.86
C LYS A 94 -1.64 -9.84 13.57
N LYS A 95 -2.63 -9.84 12.67
CA LYS A 95 -3.34 -11.04 12.15
C LYS A 95 -2.82 -11.50 10.78
N GLY A 96 -1.66 -11.01 10.33
CA GLY A 96 -1.05 -11.35 9.03
C GLY A 96 -1.63 -10.61 7.82
N ILE A 97 -2.62 -9.74 7.98
CA ILE A 97 -3.30 -9.06 6.87
C ILE A 97 -2.36 -8.12 6.11
N GLY A 98 -1.56 -7.29 6.80
CA GLY A 98 -0.54 -6.48 6.12
C GLY A 98 0.47 -7.34 5.37
N SER A 99 0.84 -8.49 5.92
CA SER A 99 1.73 -9.44 5.23
C SER A 99 1.13 -9.98 3.94
N LEU A 100 -0.19 -10.23 3.92
CA LEU A 100 -0.91 -10.66 2.74
C LEU A 100 -0.86 -9.59 1.64
N VAL A 101 -1.24 -8.35 1.96
CA VAL A 101 -1.21 -7.23 1.01
C VAL A 101 0.18 -6.99 0.44
N LEU A 102 1.21 -6.93 1.30
CA LEU A 102 2.56 -6.63 0.85
C LEU A 102 3.14 -7.74 -0.04
N LYS A 103 2.80 -9.01 0.23
CA LYS A 103 3.24 -10.14 -0.61
C LYS A 103 2.62 -10.09 -2.01
N GLU A 104 1.34 -9.75 -2.13
CA GLU A 104 0.69 -9.57 -3.44
C GLU A 104 1.36 -8.41 -4.21
N ILE A 105 1.59 -7.28 -3.54
CA ILE A 105 2.30 -6.14 -4.13
C ILE A 105 3.70 -6.54 -4.63
N ILE A 106 4.51 -7.22 -3.80
CA ILE A 106 5.86 -7.65 -4.19
C ILE A 106 5.81 -8.63 -5.36
N THR A 107 4.85 -9.56 -5.35
CA THR A 107 4.67 -10.54 -6.43
C THR A 107 4.34 -9.86 -7.75
N ALA A 108 3.37 -8.95 -7.75
CA ALA A 108 3.01 -8.17 -8.94
C ALA A 108 4.18 -7.29 -9.42
N ALA A 109 4.94 -6.71 -8.48
CA ALA A 109 6.04 -5.80 -8.79
C ALA A 109 7.20 -6.45 -9.55
N LYS A 110 7.52 -7.73 -9.28
CA LYS A 110 8.66 -8.44 -9.88
C LYS A 110 8.65 -8.50 -11.41
N ILE A 111 7.47 -8.33 -12.01
CA ILE A 111 7.32 -8.32 -13.47
C ILE A 111 7.80 -6.99 -14.07
N TYR A 112 7.66 -5.87 -13.34
CA TYR A 112 7.80 -4.53 -13.89
C TYR A 112 8.96 -3.73 -13.29
N PHE A 113 9.38 -4.07 -12.08
CA PHE A 113 10.32 -3.27 -11.30
C PHE A 113 11.54 -4.09 -10.87
N LYS A 114 12.67 -3.39 -10.74
CA LYS A 114 13.91 -3.92 -10.14
C LYS A 114 14.03 -3.56 -8.67
N ILE A 115 13.42 -2.44 -8.27
CA ILE A 115 13.49 -1.88 -6.94
C ILE A 115 12.09 -1.47 -6.49
N LEU A 116 11.75 -1.76 -5.23
CA LEU A 116 10.66 -1.08 -4.53
C LEU A 116 11.22 -0.07 -3.54
N VAL A 117 10.57 1.08 -3.44
CA VAL A 117 10.83 2.08 -2.41
C VAL A 117 9.55 2.38 -1.65
N LEU A 118 9.71 2.89 -0.43
CA LEU A 118 8.61 3.41 0.36
C LEU A 118 9.08 4.50 1.30
N TYR A 119 8.11 5.22 1.86
CA TYR A 119 8.35 6.14 2.96
C TYR A 119 7.48 5.72 4.14
N THR A 120 8.08 5.75 5.31
CA THR A 120 7.40 5.67 6.59
C THR A 120 8.22 6.41 7.65
N ASP A 121 7.52 7.03 8.58
CA ASP A 121 8.00 7.81 9.73
C ASP A 121 7.68 7.13 11.07
N THR A 122 7.05 5.96 11.05
CA THR A 122 6.75 5.20 12.28
C THR A 122 7.69 4.01 12.44
N THR A 123 8.20 3.82 13.66
CA THR A 123 9.07 2.68 14.00
C THR A 123 8.35 1.34 13.77
N GLN A 124 7.04 1.28 14.00
CA GLN A 124 6.23 0.08 13.80
C GLN A 124 6.18 -0.34 12.33
N ALA A 125 5.88 0.59 11.42
CA ALA A 125 5.83 0.29 9.99
C ALA A 125 7.24 0.01 9.44
N GLY A 126 8.27 0.73 9.89
CA GLY A 126 9.66 0.43 9.54
C GLY A 126 10.04 -1.02 9.89
N ALA A 127 9.82 -1.42 11.14
CA ALA A 127 10.06 -2.79 11.59
C ALA A 127 9.22 -3.84 10.84
N PHE A 128 8.01 -3.49 10.39
CA PHE A 128 7.21 -4.34 9.52
C PHE A 128 7.91 -4.57 8.17
N TYR A 129 8.30 -3.51 7.45
CA TYR A 129 8.94 -3.66 6.14
C TYR A 129 10.30 -4.35 6.19
N LEU A 130 11.10 -4.13 7.24
CA LEU A 130 12.38 -4.84 7.43
C LEU A 130 12.21 -6.37 7.44
N LYS A 131 11.10 -6.89 7.99
CA LYS A 131 10.80 -8.34 7.99
C LYS A 131 10.54 -8.91 6.60
N PHE A 132 10.28 -8.07 5.60
CA PHE A 132 10.09 -8.45 4.19
C PHE A 132 11.35 -8.23 3.34
N GLY A 133 12.49 -7.97 3.99
CA GLY A 133 13.77 -7.80 3.31
C GLY A 133 14.02 -6.38 2.79
N PHE A 134 13.17 -5.41 3.14
CA PHE A 134 13.50 -4.01 2.90
C PHE A 134 14.70 -3.62 3.76
N ILE A 135 15.52 -2.70 3.23
CA ILE A 135 16.67 -2.11 3.90
C ILE A 135 16.32 -0.66 4.22
N SER A 136 16.60 -0.23 5.45
CA SER A 136 16.41 1.15 5.91
C SER A 136 17.70 1.96 5.63
N GLU A 137 17.71 2.66 4.50
CA GLU A 137 18.84 3.49 4.08
C GLU A 137 18.32 4.61 3.16
N ASN A 138 18.87 5.82 3.31
CA ASN A 138 18.51 6.99 2.51
C ASN A 138 19.17 6.97 1.12
N LYS A 139 19.01 5.86 0.40
CA LYS A 139 19.60 5.63 -0.92
C LYS A 139 18.79 6.23 -2.06
N TYR A 140 17.47 6.29 -1.90
CA TYR A 140 16.54 6.79 -2.91
C TYR A 140 15.85 8.06 -2.40
N PRO A 141 15.70 9.12 -3.21
CA PRO A 141 15.04 10.36 -2.79
C PRO A 141 13.63 10.12 -2.23
N ASN A 142 13.25 10.87 -1.20
CA ASN A 142 11.94 10.81 -0.54
C ASN A 142 11.49 9.39 -0.15
N SER A 143 12.45 8.55 0.25
CA SER A 143 12.22 7.16 0.64
C SER A 143 13.05 6.83 1.87
N THR A 144 12.46 6.09 2.80
CA THR A 144 13.16 5.63 4.01
C THR A 144 13.62 4.19 3.90
N HIS A 145 12.99 3.41 3.02
CA HIS A 145 13.33 2.01 2.80
C HIS A 145 13.31 1.65 1.32
N PHE A 146 14.10 0.63 0.96
CA PHE A 146 14.07 0.03 -0.37
C PHE A 146 14.21 -1.49 -0.32
N LEU A 147 13.71 -2.18 -1.35
CA LEU A 147 13.86 -3.62 -1.57
C LEU A 147 14.35 -3.84 -3.00
N LYS A 148 15.35 -4.71 -3.17
CA LYS A 148 15.72 -5.24 -4.49
C LYS A 148 14.84 -6.46 -4.78
N LEU A 149 14.20 -6.48 -5.94
CA LEU A 149 13.24 -7.52 -6.34
C LEU A 149 13.89 -8.72 -7.04
#